data_AF-A0A351X3F9-F1
#
_entry.id   AF-A0A351X3F9-F1
#
_cell.length_a   1.000
_cell.length_b   1.000
_cell.length_c   1.000
_cell.angle_alpha   90.00
_cell.angle_beta   90.00
_cell.angle_gamma   90.00
#
_symmetry.space_group_name_H-M   'P 1'
#
loop_
_entity.id
_entity.type
_entity.pdbx_description
1 polymer ?
#
loop_
_entity_poly.entity_id
_entity_poly.type
_entity_poly.pdbx_seq_one_letter_code
_entity_poly.pdbx_strand_id
1 'polypeptide(L)' 'MLVTVGTLGKMIAEAACKSGLPEEAIISCDDVPQAIEVLQKNLVQGDVALIKGSHGLRMDRIAAALEVQE' A
#
# COMPACT_ATOMS: atom_id res chain seq x y z
N MET A 1 7.34 -4.18 4.43
CA MET A 1 5.87 -4.19 4.49
C MET A 1 5.32 -4.16 3.06
N LEU A 2 4.22 -4.87 2.80
CA LEU A 2 3.47 -4.86 1.55
C LEU A 2 2.05 -4.36 1.83
N VAL A 3 1.61 -3.34 1.12
CA VAL A 3 0.22 -2.85 1.16
C VAL A 3 -0.45 -3.17 -0.18
N THR A 4 -1.55 -3.91 -0.17
CA THR A 4 -2.34 -4.21 -1.37
C THR A 4 -3.66 -3.43 -1.33
N VAL A 5 -4.20 -3.08 -2.50
CA VAL A 5 -5.40 -2.23 -2.60
C VAL A 5 -6.42 -2.83 -3.54
N GLY A 6 -7.67 -2.89 -3.11
CA GLY A 6 -8.83 -3.31 -3.90
C GLY A 6 -9.03 -4.82 -3.94
N THR A 7 -10.14 -5.25 -4.53
CA THR A 7 -10.56 -6.67 -4.57
C THR A 7 -9.49 -7.57 -5.20
N LEU A 8 -8.86 -7.15 -6.30
CA LEU A 8 -7.80 -7.91 -6.95
C LEU A 8 -6.48 -7.89 -6.15
N GLY A 9 -6.30 -6.90 -5.27
CA GLY A 9 -5.15 -6.82 -4.36
C GLY A 9 -5.10 -7.97 -3.35
N LYS A 10 -6.25 -8.58 -3.02
CA LYS A 10 -6.32 -9.78 -2.16
C LYS A 10 -5.54 -10.95 -2.75
N MET A 11 -5.57 -11.12 -4.08
CA MET A 11 -4.76 -12.14 -4.75
C MET A 11 -3.26 -11.88 -4.62
N ILE A 12 -2.83 -10.61 -4.63
CA ILE A 12 -1.42 -10.24 -4.41
C ILE A 12 -1.00 -10.59 -2.98
N ALA A 13 -1.84 -10.27 -1.99
CA ALA A 13 -1.59 -10.58 -0.59
C ALA A 13 -1.45 -12.09 -0.36
N GLU A 14 -2.38 -12.88 -0.88
CA GLU A 14 -2.33 -14.34 -0.81
C GLU A 14 -1.06 -14.92 -1.47
N ALA A 15 -0.72 -14.42 -2.66
CA ALA A 15 0.47 -14.88 -3.39
C ALA A 15 1.77 -14.51 -2.66
N ALA A 16 1.85 -13.31 -2.09
CA ALA A 16 3.00 -12.86 -1.32
C ALA A 16 3.18 -13.71 -0.05
N CYS A 17 2.09 -13.97 0.67
CA CYS A 17 2.10 -14.84 1.85
C CYS A 17 2.58 -16.26 1.50
N LYS A 18 2.02 -16.85 0.43
CA LYS A 18 2.43 -18.19 -0.07
C LYS A 18 3.89 -18.23 -0.53
N SER A 19 4.45 -17.08 -0.93
CA SER A 19 5.84 -16.94 -1.35
C SER A 19 6.81 -16.70 -0.19
N GLY A 20 6.33 -16.70 1.06
CA GLY A 20 7.16 -16.60 2.26
C GLY A 20 7.24 -15.22 2.89
N LEU A 21 6.47 -14.23 2.41
CA LEU A 21 6.34 -12.96 3.12
C LEU A 21 5.46 -13.18 4.37
N PRO A 22 5.89 -12.79 5.59
CA PRO A 22 5.10 -12.98 6.80
C PRO A 22 3.74 -12.27 6.71
N GLU A 23 2.70 -12.88 7.26
CA GLU A 23 1.33 -12.34 7.20
C GLU A 23 1.25 -10.97 7.88
N GLU A 24 1.96 -10.77 8.99
CA GLU A 24 2.06 -9.50 9.70
C GLU A 24 2.74 -8.38 8.89
N ALA A 25 3.47 -8.73 7.83
CA ALA A 25 4.10 -7.78 6.93
C ALA A 25 3.20 -7.40 5.74
N ILE A 26 1.99 -7.97 5.64
CA ILE A 26 1.04 -7.77 4.54
C ILE A 26 -0.23 -7.09 5.07
N ILE A 27 -0.58 -5.94 4.50
CA ILE A 27 -1.80 -5.20 4.85
C ILE A 27 -2.68 -5.08 3.60
N SER A 28 -3.86 -5.69 3.64
CA SER A 28 -4.84 -5.59 2.55
C SER A 28 -5.82 -4.46 2.82
N CYS A 29 -5.94 -3.52 1.89
CA CYS A 29 -6.87 -2.40 1.93
C CYS A 29 -7.94 -2.59 0.85
N ASP A 30 -9.19 -2.26 1.16
CA ASP A 30 -10.29 -2.32 0.19
C ASP A 30 -10.25 -1.13 -0.78
N ASP A 31 -9.69 0.02 -0.37
CA ASP A 31 -9.59 1.22 -1.19
C ASP A 31 -8.33 2.08 -0.93
N VAL A 32 -8.17 3.11 -1.77
CA VAL A 32 -7.03 4.05 -1.70
C VAL A 32 -7.01 4.86 -0.39
N PRO A 33 -8.11 5.44 0.10
CA PRO A 33 -8.14 6.11 1.40
C PRO A 33 -7.62 5.25 2.56
N GLN A 34 -8.04 3.98 2.65
CA GLN A 34 -7.54 3.08 3.69
C GLN A 34 -6.03 2.83 3.56
N ALA A 35 -5.53 2.68 2.33
CA ALA A 35 -4.10 2.52 2.09
C ALA A 35 -3.30 3.76 2.53
N ILE A 36 -3.84 4.98 2.31
CA ILE A 36 -3.21 6.22 2.78
C ILE A 36 -3.12 6.24 4.31
N GLU A 37 -4.20 5.89 5.02
CA GLU A 37 -4.21 5.84 6.48
C GLU A 37 -3.17 4.85 7.02
N VAL A 38 -3.07 3.67 6.40
CA VAL A 38 -2.06 2.67 6.75
C VAL A 38 -0.65 3.23 6.53
N LEU A 39 -0.38 3.83 5.37
CA LEU A 39 0.95 4.34 5.05
C LEU A 39 1.36 5.50 5.95
N GLN A 40 0.47 6.44 6.25
CA GLN A 40 0.75 7.56 7.16
C GLN A 40 1.07 7.12 8.59
N LYS A 41 0.49 6.00 9.06
CA LYS A 41 0.76 5.45 10.39
C LYS A 41 2.05 4.63 10.48
N ASN A 42 2.48 4.03 9.37
CA ASN A 42 3.56 3.03 9.38
C ASN A 42 4.86 3.53 8.76
N LEU A 43 4.81 4.51 7.85
CA LEU A 43 6.01 5.10 7.27
C LEU A 43 6.66 6.06 8.26
N VAL A 44 7.98 5.96 8.38
CA VAL A 44 8.78 6.88 9.17
C VAL A 44 9.82 7.59 8.29
N GLN A 45 10.43 8.63 8.84
CA GLN A 45 11.48 9.36 8.12
C GLN A 45 12.62 8.43 7.71
N GLY A 46 12.99 8.47 6.43
CA GLY A 46 14.04 7.63 5.85
C GLY A 46 13.53 6.37 5.13
N ASP A 47 12.26 6.02 5.29
CA ASP A 47 11.65 4.92 4.52
C ASP A 47 11.53 5.27 3.03
N VAL A 48 11.64 4.25 2.19
CA VAL A 48 11.41 4.34 0.75
C VAL A 48 10.21 3.48 0.37
N ALA A 49 9.17 4.12 -0.17
CA ALA A 49 7.97 3.44 -0.63
C ALA A 49 7.91 3.40 -2.17
N LEU A 50 7.68 2.21 -2.74
CA LEU A 50 7.35 2.03 -4.16
C LEU A 50 5.84 1.94 -4.33
N ILE A 51 5.24 2.89 -5.05
CA ILE A 51 3.81 2.88 -5.35
C ILE A 51 3.61 2.37 -6.78
N LYS A 52 2.82 1.30 -6.92
CA LYS A 52 2.49 0.73 -8.23
C LYS A 52 1.00 0.41 -8.32
N GLY A 53 0.36 0.91 -9.37
CA GLY A 53 -0.99 0.52 -9.76
C GLY A 53 -1.31 0.90 -11.19
N SER A 54 -2.49 0.51 -11.65
CA SER A 54 -3.04 0.95 -12.93
C SER A 54 -3.50 2.40 -12.84
N HIS A 55 -3.50 3.11 -13.97
CA HIS A 55 -3.95 4.50 -14.02
C HIS A 55 -5.41 4.68 -13.53
N GLY A 56 -6.27 3.70 -13.80
CA GLY A 56 -7.68 3.73 -13.39
C GLY A 56 -7.91 3.72 -11.88
N LEU A 57 -6.96 3.22 -11.08
CA LEU A 57 -7.04 3.24 -9.62
C LEU A 57 -6.68 4.60 -9.01
N ARG A 58 -6.18 5.53 -9.83
CA ARG A 58 -5.77 6.87 -9.36
C ARG A 58 -4.83 6.81 -8.15
N MET A 59 -3.88 5.88 -8.19
CA MET A 59 -2.87 5.71 -7.13
C MET A 59 -1.90 6.88 -7.02
N ASP A 60 -1.91 7.81 -7.98
CA ASP A 60 -1.30 9.14 -7.87
C ASP A 60 -1.72 9.86 -6.58
N ARG A 61 -2.96 9.62 -6.12
CA ARG A 61 -3.48 10.16 -4.87
C ARG A 61 -2.72 9.69 -3.63
N ILE A 62 -2.14 8.48 -3.65
CA ILE A 62 -1.36 7.97 -2.52
C ILE A 62 -0.07 8.78 -2.39
N ALA A 63 0.65 8.99 -3.49
CA ALA A 63 1.87 9.79 -3.49
C ALA A 63 1.59 11.22 -3.02
N ALA A 64 0.57 11.87 -3.60
CA ALA A 64 0.16 13.23 -3.22
C ALA A 64 -0.26 13.35 -1.73
N ALA A 65 -0.87 12.32 -1.14
CA ALA A 65 -1.28 12.34 0.26
C ALA A 65 -0.13 12.08 1.26
N LEU A 66 1.01 11.59 0.77
CA LEU A 66 2.23 11.35 1.55
C LEU A 66 3.26 12.46 1.38
N GLU A 67 3.07 13.38 0.44
CA GLU A 67 3.89 14.58 0.33
C GLU A 67 3.69 15.45 1.57
N VAL A 68 4.80 15.79 2.23
CA VAL A 68 4.81 16.74 3.34
C VAL A 68 4.72 18.15 2.73
N GLN A 69 3.74 18.95 3.15
CA GLN A 69 3.74 20.38 2.86
C GLN A 69 4.79 21.06 3.72
N GLU A 70 5.68 21.82 3.07
CA GLU A 70 6.69 22.68 3.71
C GLU A 70 6.05 23.85 4.49
#